data_AF-A0A0B2V212-F1
#
_entry.id   AF-A0A0B2V212-F1
#
_cell.length_a   1.000
_cell.length_b   1.000
_cell.length_c   1.000
_cell.angle_alpha   90.00
_cell.angle_beta   90.00
_cell.angle_gamma   90.00
#
_symmetry.space_group_name_H-M   'P 1'
#
loop_
_entity.id
_entity.type
_entity.pdbx_description
1 polymer ?
#
loop_
_entity_poly.entity_id
_entity_poly.type
_entity_poly.pdbx_seq_one_letter_code
_entity_poly.pdbx_strand_id
1 'polypeptide(L)' 'MEGMPRLPMLTPEFKFSTASLPAEFSTKIKEYILMHYQDDPSKYDAAINEMMSLRAVFLRSLF' A
#
# COMPACT_ATOMS: atom_id res chain seq x y z
N MET A 1 16.68 -20.12 -36.09
CA MET A 1 16.86 -18.90 -35.27
C MET A 1 17.28 -19.22 -33.84
N GLU A 2 17.78 -20.44 -33.57
CA GLU A 2 18.52 -20.75 -32.35
C GLU A 2 19.99 -20.31 -32.53
N GLY A 3 20.58 -19.69 -31.50
CA GLY A 3 21.98 -19.23 -31.52
C GLY A 3 22.18 -17.71 -31.62
N MET A 4 21.11 -16.90 -31.70
CA MET A 4 21.24 -15.44 -31.60
C MET A 4 21.42 -15.00 -30.14
N PRO A 5 22.43 -14.16 -29.81
CA PRO A 5 22.59 -13.60 -28.47
C PRO A 5 21.35 -12.79 -28.06
N ARG A 6 20.89 -12.97 -26.81
CA ARG A 6 19.78 -12.16 -26.29
C ARG A 6 20.24 -10.72 -26.11
N LEU A 7 19.45 -9.78 -26.62
CA LEU A 7 19.66 -8.37 -26.35
C LEU A 7 19.14 -8.01 -24.95
N PRO A 8 19.78 -7.07 -24.25
CA PRO A 8 19.25 -6.58 -22.98
C PRO A 8 17.91 -5.90 -23.22
N MET A 9 16.95 -6.18 -22.34
CA MET A 9 15.65 -5.51 -22.31
C MET A 9 15.75 -4.23 -21.48
N LEU A 10 15.05 -3.17 -21.89
CA LEU A 10 14.87 -1.98 -21.05
C LEU A 10 14.02 -2.34 -19.83
N THR A 11 14.54 -2.04 -18.65
CA THR A 11 13.80 -2.16 -17.39
C THR A 11 13.07 -0.84 -17.11
N PRO A 12 11.74 -0.85 -16.89
CA PRO A 12 11.02 0.35 -16.53
C PRO A 12 11.41 0.84 -15.13
N GLU A 13 11.47 2.16 -14.95
CA GLU A 13 11.63 2.76 -13.63
C GLU A 13 10.29 2.77 -12.88
N PHE A 14 10.28 2.21 -11.69
CA PHE A 14 9.12 2.25 -10.81
C PHE A 14 9.16 3.49 -9.92
N LYS A 15 8.05 4.21 -9.86
CA LYS A 15 7.87 5.32 -8.91
C LYS A 15 7.30 4.78 -7.61
N PHE A 16 8.04 4.92 -6.53
CA PHE A 16 7.60 4.53 -5.20
C PHE A 16 7.26 5.75 -4.35
N SER A 17 6.16 5.66 -3.61
CA SER A 17 5.79 6.67 -2.62
C SER A 17 6.57 6.40 -1.34
N THR A 18 7.63 7.17 -1.07
CA THR A 18 8.41 7.08 0.16
C THR A 18 7.77 7.82 1.34
N ALA A 19 6.73 8.62 1.08
CA ALA A 19 6.01 9.34 2.12
C ALA A 19 5.41 8.34 3.13
N SER A 20 5.47 8.63 4.43
CA SER A 20 4.67 7.91 5.41
C SER A 20 3.19 8.15 5.13
N LEU A 21 2.32 7.24 5.60
CA LEU A 21 0.90 7.56 5.64
C LEU A 21 0.69 8.79 6.54
N PRO A 22 -0.29 9.65 6.22
CA PRO A 22 -0.72 10.71 7.13
C PRO A 22 -1.11 10.12 8.48
N ALA A 23 -0.82 10.84 9.56
CA ALA A 23 -1.16 10.39 10.91
C ALA A 23 -2.68 10.18 11.07
N GLU A 24 -3.48 10.91 10.30
CA GLU A 24 -4.94 10.87 10.34
C GLU A 24 -5.55 9.75 9.48
N PHE A 25 -4.74 8.93 8.80
CA PHE A 25 -5.26 7.90 7.87
C PHE A 25 -6.29 6.97 8.53
N SER A 26 -5.95 6.41 9.70
CA SER A 26 -6.86 5.54 10.44
C SER A 26 -8.11 6.31 10.92
N THR A 27 -7.91 7.51 11.46
CA THR A 27 -9.00 8.36 11.96
C THR A 27 -10.00 8.71 10.87
N LYS A 28 -9.53 9.06 9.66
CA LYS A 28 -10.40 9.41 8.53
C LYS A 28 -11.25 8.24 8.05
N ILE A 29 -10.69 7.03 8.04
CA ILE A 29 -11.45 5.82 7.70
C ILE A 29 -12.52 5.56 8.77
N LYS A 30 -12.15 5.67 10.05
CA LYS A 30 -13.09 5.46 11.16
C LYS A 30 -14.23 6.48 11.15
N GLU A 31 -13.93 7.76 10.92
CA GLU A 31 -14.92 8.82 10.74
C GLU A 31 -15.89 8.47 9.59
N TYR A 32 -15.36 8.02 8.45
CA TYR A 32 -16.17 7.65 7.30
C TYR A 32 -17.13 6.48 7.60
N ILE A 33 -16.64 5.45 8.28
CA ILE A 33 -17.47 4.30 8.71
C ILE A 33 -18.60 4.78 9.62
N LEU A 34 -18.28 5.57 10.64
CA LEU A 34 -19.26 6.09 11.58
C LEU A 34 -20.32 6.96 10.87
N MET A 35 -19.89 7.88 9.99
CA MET A 35 -20.78 8.83 9.34
C MET A 35 -21.67 8.22 8.27
N HIS A 36 -21.17 7.24 7.51
CA HIS A 36 -21.87 6.72 6.33
C HIS A 36 -22.50 5.34 6.53
N TYR A 37 -21.97 4.54 7.45
CA TYR A 37 -22.46 3.19 7.71
C TYR A 37 -23.11 3.06 9.09
N GLN A 38 -22.95 4.06 9.97
CA GLN A 38 -23.45 4.04 11.35
C GLN A 38 -23.03 2.75 12.10
N ASP A 39 -21.87 2.21 11.74
CA ASP A 39 -21.28 1.01 12.33
C ASP A 39 -20.14 1.40 13.28
N ASP A 40 -19.80 0.51 14.20
CA ASP A 40 -18.68 0.71 15.13
C ASP A 40 -17.35 0.65 14.37
N PRO A 41 -16.59 1.76 14.28
CA PRO A 41 -15.32 1.80 13.57
C PRO A 41 -14.25 0.89 14.18
N SER A 42 -14.38 0.54 15.45
CA SER A 42 -13.43 -0.29 16.19
C SER A 42 -13.36 -1.73 15.66
N LYS A 43 -14.46 -2.21 15.03
CA LYS A 43 -14.52 -3.54 14.38
C LYS A 43 -13.50 -3.68 13.25
N TYR A 44 -13.04 -2.57 12.69
CA TYR A 44 -12.16 -2.53 11.52
C TYR A 44 -10.70 -2.27 11.90
N ASP A 45 -10.35 -2.18 13.19
CA ASP A 45 -8.98 -1.90 13.64
C ASP A 45 -7.95 -2.89 13.08
N ALA A 46 -8.28 -4.18 13.08
CA ALA A 46 -7.40 -5.21 12.53
C ALA A 46 -7.12 -4.98 11.04
N ALA A 47 -8.17 -4.72 10.24
CA ALA A 47 -8.06 -4.50 8.80
C ALA A 47 -7.31 -3.19 8.48
N ILE A 48 -7.56 -2.12 9.23
CA ILE A 48 -6.87 -0.84 9.06
C ILE A 48 -5.38 -1.01 9.38
N ASN A 49 -5.04 -1.71 10.46
CA ASN A 49 -3.65 -2.01 10.83
C ASN A 49 -2.95 -2.91 9.79
N GLU A 50 -3.66 -3.88 9.23
CA GLU A 50 -3.14 -4.75 8.17
C GLU A 50 -2.78 -3.93 6.91
N MET A 51 -3.65 -3.04 6.45
CA MET A 51 -3.35 -2.16 5.31
C MET A 51 -2.12 -1.29 5.54
N MET A 52 -2.00 -0.70 6.74
CA MET A 52 -0.82 0.11 7.10
C MET A 52 0.46 -0.74 7.09
N SER A 53 0.37 -1.98 7.55
CA SER A 53 1.48 -2.94 7.57
C SER A 53 1.89 -3.39 6.17
N LEU A 54 0.92 -3.72 5.30
CA LEU A 54 1.19 -4.12 3.91
C LEU A 54 1.93 -3.03 3.14
N ARG A 55 1.55 -1.77 3.34
CA ARG A 55 2.25 -0.63 2.74
C ARG A 55 3.69 -0.53 3.22
N ALA A 56 3.94 -0.74 4.52
CA ALA A 56 5.29 -0.72 5.08
C ALA A 56 6.17 -1.87 4.53
N VAL A 57 5.59 -3.07 4.38
CA VAL A 57 6.30 -4.24 3.80
C VAL A 57 6.63 -4.01 2.33
N PHE A 58 5.67 -3.52 1.54
CA PHE A 58 5.89 -3.24 0.12
C PHE A 58 7.08 -2.29 -0.08
N LEU A 59 7.15 -1.21 0.71
CA LEU A 59 8.28 -0.29 0.66
C LEU A 59 9.60 -0.94 1.06
N ARG A 60 9.61 -1.89 2.01
CA ARG A 60 10.83 -2.58 2.45
C ARG A 60 11.31 -3.66 1.48
N SER A 61 10.41 -4.32 0.74
CA SER A 61 10.75 -5.37 -0.22
C SER A 61 11.42 -4.86 -1.52
N LEU A 62 11.51 -3.55 -1.68
CA LEU A 62 12.08 -2.88 -2.84
C LEU A 62 13.50 -2.32 -2.58
N PHE A 63 14.03 -2.50 -1.37
CA PHE A 63 15.39 -2.10 -0.97
C PHE A 63 16.18 -3.28 -0.43
#